data_AF-E1X0J1-F1
#
_entry.id   AF-E1X0J1-F1
#
_cell.length_a   1.000
_cell.length_b   1.000
_cell.length_c   1.000
_cell.angle_alpha   90.00
_cell.angle_beta   90.00
_cell.angle_gamma   90.00
#
_symmetry.space_group_name_H-M   'P 1'
#
loop_
_entity.id
_entity.type
_entity.pdbx_description
1 polymer ?
#
loop_
_entity_poly.entity_id
_entity_poly.type
_entity_poly.pdbx_seq_one_letter_code
_entity_poly.pdbx_strand_id
1 'polypeptide(L)'
;MIRQPENKSRRILITNRGEIASRIAKACRELGHTAIGIWTDNEVHATHLQFCDEWVHLKGSTNAETYLNIDNLVKVIKENNVDAVHPGYGFLSENADFAKRMESEGIVFIGPNVECIKVMGDKATSKQLANQVGVPTVPGTDKAVESVEEAVEISAKIGYPVLLKAVAGGGGRGMRACANEEEVRANFEAVGRESLAAFNNGDLLVEKLIVNPRHIEVQILADKKGNVYHFFERECSIQRRHQKIIEEAPSPFIGDDEELRQNVCETAVKLAKAVNYDSAGTVEFIMGEDKSFYFLEMNTRIQVEHPITEEITGIDLIVCMIQSALGDDLGFPGQEFIKRSGHAIECRICAEDPITMLPAPGLVTGFETNFPQGIRFDHCLYKGLNVTPDFDPMVGKLVAKGIIRDVAVRKMKAALNGLFIEGLKTNKPLLKVIMDNQNFIDGKYSTDFIKVENPNDLVNTDLNHMRFYKMLAAVEARRMGM
;
A
#
# COMPACT_ATOMS: atom_id res chain seq x y z
N MET A 1 -19.11 -15.41 -9.94
CA MET A 1 -18.64 -16.11 -11.15
C MET A 1 -17.90 -15.07 -11.98
N ILE A 2 -16.57 -15.09 -11.96
CA ILE A 2 -15.77 -14.32 -12.94
C ILE A 2 -16.09 -14.98 -14.28
N ARG A 3 -16.87 -14.31 -15.12
CA ARG A 3 -17.17 -14.82 -16.46
C ARG A 3 -15.90 -14.68 -17.28
N GLN A 4 -15.49 -15.74 -17.99
CA GLN A 4 -14.53 -15.54 -19.07
C GLN A 4 -15.14 -14.49 -20.00
N PRO A 5 -14.44 -13.40 -20.30
CA PRO A 5 -15.00 -12.34 -21.11
C PRO A 5 -15.46 -12.90 -22.45
N GLU A 6 -16.64 -12.50 -22.93
CA GLU A 6 -17.10 -12.79 -24.30
C GLU A 6 -16.25 -12.06 -25.36
N ASN A 7 -15.32 -11.22 -24.90
CA ASN A 7 -14.48 -10.34 -25.70
C ASN A 7 -13.25 -11.03 -26.29
N LYS A 8 -12.78 -10.44 -27.39
CA LYS A 8 -11.50 -10.77 -28.04
C LYS A 8 -10.35 -10.67 -27.01
N SER A 9 -9.53 -11.72 -26.94
CA SER A 9 -8.31 -11.75 -26.12
C SER A 9 -7.45 -10.51 -26.39
N ARG A 10 -6.93 -9.90 -25.31
CA ARG A 10 -6.11 -8.69 -25.34
C ARG A 10 -4.67 -9.04 -24.99
N ARG A 11 -3.74 -8.29 -25.57
CA ARG A 11 -2.31 -8.32 -25.25
C ARG A 11 -2.03 -7.24 -24.22
N ILE A 12 -1.81 -7.64 -22.98
CA ILE A 12 -1.67 -6.74 -21.83
C ILE A 12 -0.19 -6.67 -21.44
N LEU A 13 0.43 -5.50 -21.63
CA LEU A 13 1.78 -5.23 -21.16
C LEU A 13 1.78 -4.79 -19.70
N ILE A 14 2.56 -5.48 -18.88
CA ILE A 14 2.72 -5.19 -17.47
C ILE A 14 3.93 -4.27 -17.32
N THR A 15 3.70 -2.97 -17.12
CA THR A 15 4.77 -1.97 -17.00
C THR A 15 5.27 -1.86 -15.56
N ASN A 16 5.55 -3.02 -14.95
CA ASN A 16 6.01 -3.17 -13.58
C ASN A 16 6.86 -4.46 -13.44
N ARG A 17 7.32 -4.75 -12.23
CA ARG A 17 8.20 -5.87 -11.90
C ARG A 17 7.79 -6.57 -10.61
N GLY A 18 8.48 -7.67 -10.28
CA GLY A 18 8.39 -8.30 -8.97
C GLY A 18 7.02 -8.94 -8.68
N GLU A 19 6.57 -8.85 -7.43
CA GLU A 19 5.36 -9.55 -6.99
C GLU A 19 4.11 -9.07 -7.75
N ILE A 20 3.95 -7.75 -7.92
CA ILE A 20 2.75 -7.19 -8.54
C ILE A 20 2.65 -7.56 -10.02
N ALA A 21 3.79 -7.60 -10.72
CA ALA A 21 3.81 -8.08 -12.10
C ALA A 21 3.38 -9.55 -12.20
N SER A 22 3.82 -10.39 -11.25
CA SER A 22 3.39 -11.79 -11.16
C SER A 22 1.89 -11.91 -10.89
N ARG A 23 1.37 -11.08 -9.99
CA ARG A 23 -0.05 -11.02 -9.62
C ARG A 23 -0.94 -10.62 -10.81
N ILE A 24 -0.52 -9.62 -11.58
CA ILE A 24 -1.23 -9.15 -12.78
C ILE A 24 -1.18 -10.20 -13.89
N ALA A 25 -0.02 -10.83 -14.11
CA ALA A 25 0.14 -11.84 -15.16
C ALA A 25 -0.80 -13.05 -14.94
N LYS A 26 -0.94 -13.49 -13.68
CA LYS A 26 -1.91 -14.53 -13.30
C LYS A 26 -3.35 -14.12 -13.62
N ALA A 27 -3.77 -12.92 -13.22
CA ALA A 27 -5.12 -12.41 -13.51
C ALA A 27 -5.40 -12.31 -15.02
N CYS A 28 -4.44 -11.82 -15.80
CA CYS A 28 -4.56 -11.75 -17.26
C CYS A 28 -4.82 -13.14 -17.86
N ARG A 29 -4.03 -14.14 -17.46
CA ARG A 29 -4.15 -15.51 -17.96
C ARG A 29 -5.45 -16.19 -17.53
N GLU A 30 -5.90 -15.96 -16.30
CA GLU A 30 -7.19 -16.45 -15.80
C GLU A 30 -8.37 -15.91 -16.63
N LEU A 31 -8.26 -14.67 -17.11
CA LEU A 31 -9.23 -14.04 -18.02
C LEU A 31 -9.05 -14.42 -19.49
N GLY A 32 -8.04 -15.21 -19.85
CA GLY A 32 -7.76 -15.59 -21.24
C GLY A 32 -7.08 -14.49 -22.07
N HIS A 33 -6.45 -13.50 -21.42
CA HIS A 33 -5.62 -12.49 -22.05
C HIS A 33 -4.15 -12.93 -22.12
N THR A 34 -3.40 -12.36 -23.06
CA THR A 34 -1.95 -12.57 -23.17
C THR A 34 -1.22 -11.62 -22.23
N ALA A 35 -0.54 -12.17 -21.23
CA ALA A 35 0.30 -11.41 -20.30
C ALA A 35 1.70 -11.19 -20.88
N ILE A 36 2.11 -9.93 -21.04
CA ILE A 36 3.43 -9.55 -21.55
C ILE A 36 4.24 -8.92 -20.42
N GLY A 37 5.35 -9.55 -20.05
CA GLY A 37 6.25 -9.09 -19.00
C GLY A 37 7.46 -8.31 -19.54
N ILE A 38 7.95 -7.34 -18.77
CA ILE A 38 9.16 -6.57 -19.09
C ILE A 38 10.37 -7.15 -18.35
N TRP A 39 11.51 -7.23 -19.04
CA TRP A 39 12.82 -7.42 -18.42
C TRP A 39 13.79 -6.31 -18.86
N THR A 40 14.75 -5.98 -18.01
CA THR A 40 15.73 -4.90 -18.23
C THR A 40 17.16 -5.45 -18.20
N ASP A 41 18.14 -4.64 -18.58
CA ASP A 41 19.56 -5.05 -18.56
C ASP A 41 20.05 -5.38 -17.14
N ASN A 42 19.39 -4.82 -16.11
CA ASN A 42 19.69 -5.10 -14.70
C ASN A 42 18.87 -6.25 -14.09
N GLU A 43 17.85 -6.77 -14.78
CA GLU A 43 16.95 -7.83 -14.29
C GLU A 43 16.64 -8.88 -15.35
N VAL A 44 17.68 -9.44 -15.99
CA VAL A 44 17.57 -10.44 -17.08
C VAL A 44 16.85 -11.75 -16.70
N HIS A 45 16.74 -12.02 -15.39
CA HIS A 45 16.13 -13.25 -14.86
C HIS A 45 14.98 -12.95 -13.89
N ALA A 46 14.25 -11.86 -14.10
CA ALA A 46 13.15 -11.47 -13.24
C ALA A 46 12.08 -12.57 -13.14
N THR A 47 11.67 -12.92 -11.91
CA THR A 47 10.77 -14.06 -11.67
C THR A 47 9.36 -13.88 -12.20
N HIS A 48 8.87 -12.64 -12.28
CA HIS A 48 7.51 -12.37 -12.75
C HIS A 48 7.29 -12.84 -14.19
N LEU A 49 8.37 -12.93 -14.98
CA LEU A 49 8.35 -13.44 -16.34
C LEU A 49 7.84 -14.88 -16.43
N GLN A 50 8.04 -15.71 -15.40
CA GLN A 50 7.55 -17.10 -15.39
C GLN A 50 6.02 -17.21 -15.44
N PHE A 51 5.32 -16.14 -15.04
CA PHE A 51 3.86 -16.05 -15.06
C PHE A 51 3.34 -15.35 -16.31
N CYS A 52 4.22 -14.82 -17.16
CA CYS A 52 3.86 -14.15 -18.40
C CYS A 52 3.87 -15.15 -19.57
N ASP A 53 3.09 -14.86 -20.61
CA ASP A 53 3.07 -15.65 -21.85
C ASP A 53 4.16 -15.19 -22.83
N GLU A 54 4.52 -13.90 -22.77
CA GLU A 54 5.55 -13.27 -23.59
C GLU A 54 6.43 -12.33 -22.76
N TRP A 55 7.63 -12.04 -23.28
CA TRP A 55 8.61 -11.18 -22.62
C TRP A 55 9.20 -10.19 -23.60
N VAL A 56 9.30 -8.93 -23.18
CA VAL A 56 9.87 -7.85 -23.98
C VAL A 56 11.05 -7.21 -23.26
N HIS A 57 12.08 -6.90 -24.04
CA HIS A 57 13.28 -6.24 -23.53
C HIS A 57 13.06 -4.73 -23.47
N LEU A 58 13.13 -4.17 -22.27
CA LEU A 58 13.18 -2.73 -22.05
C LEU A 58 14.63 -2.35 -21.76
N LYS A 59 15.31 -1.85 -22.80
CA LYS A 59 16.73 -1.46 -22.74
C LYS A 59 16.96 -0.40 -21.68
N GLY A 60 18.03 -0.55 -20.91
CA GLY A 60 18.42 0.35 -19.83
C GLY A 60 18.68 -0.40 -18.53
N SER A 61 19.46 0.25 -17.67
CA SER A 61 19.86 -0.29 -16.38
C SER A 61 19.21 0.49 -15.24
N THR A 62 18.90 1.76 -15.43
CA THR A 62 18.28 2.60 -14.40
C THR A 62 16.76 2.70 -14.55
N ASN A 63 16.05 3.01 -13.46
CA ASN A 63 14.60 3.27 -13.52
C ASN A 63 14.25 4.40 -14.49
N ALA A 64 15.08 5.45 -14.58
CA ALA A 64 14.91 6.58 -15.48
C ALA A 64 15.03 6.21 -16.97
N GLU A 65 15.83 5.20 -17.29
CA GLU A 65 15.96 4.66 -18.66
C GLU A 65 14.85 3.65 -18.99
N THR A 66 14.28 3.02 -17.96
CA THR A 66 13.39 1.86 -18.07
C THR A 66 11.96 2.19 -17.62
N TYR A 67 11.54 1.73 -16.43
CA TYR A 67 10.15 1.77 -15.96
C TYR A 67 9.56 3.18 -15.81
N LEU A 68 10.40 4.23 -15.75
CA LEU A 68 9.98 5.64 -15.71
C LEU A 68 10.08 6.35 -17.07
N ASN A 69 10.55 5.66 -18.11
CA ASN A 69 10.74 6.24 -19.44
C ASN A 69 9.52 5.99 -20.33
N ILE A 70 8.64 6.98 -20.42
CA ILE A 70 7.41 6.91 -21.20
C ILE A 70 7.70 6.62 -22.69
N ASP A 71 8.69 7.28 -23.29
CA ASP A 71 8.96 7.12 -24.72
C ASP A 71 9.50 5.71 -25.05
N ASN A 72 10.35 5.15 -24.18
CA ASN A 72 10.86 3.79 -24.33
C ASN A 72 9.74 2.76 -24.18
N LEU A 73 8.83 2.95 -23.22
CA LEU A 73 7.64 2.11 -23.07
C LEU A 73 6.71 2.21 -24.29
N VAL A 74 6.44 3.41 -24.80
CA VAL A 74 5.62 3.61 -26.02
C VAL A 74 6.25 2.90 -27.22
N LYS A 75 7.56 2.94 -27.36
CA LYS A 75 8.27 2.20 -28.42
C LYS A 75 8.02 0.70 -28.30
N VAL A 76 8.22 0.12 -27.12
CA VAL A 76 7.98 -1.31 -26.84
C VAL A 76 6.52 -1.69 -27.13
N ILE A 77 5.56 -0.85 -26.73
CA ILE A 77 4.12 -1.04 -26.97
C ILE A 77 3.83 -1.16 -28.46
N LYS A 78 4.37 -0.25 -29.28
CA LYS A 78 4.17 -0.24 -30.74
C LYS A 78 4.81 -1.43 -31.43
N GLU A 79 6.04 -1.77 -31.05
CA GLU A 79 6.78 -2.89 -31.65
C GLU A 79 6.15 -4.26 -31.36
N ASN A 80 5.38 -4.38 -30.26
CA ASN A 80 4.84 -5.66 -29.79
C ASN A 80 3.30 -5.77 -29.90
N ASN A 81 2.65 -4.83 -30.61
CA ASN A 81 1.20 -4.80 -30.82
C ASN A 81 0.42 -4.97 -29.51
N VAL A 82 0.77 -4.18 -28.50
CA VAL A 82 0.10 -4.18 -27.19
C VAL A 82 -1.27 -3.54 -27.31
N ASP A 83 -2.30 -4.12 -26.68
CA ASP A 83 -3.67 -3.58 -26.64
C ASP A 83 -3.92 -2.73 -25.38
N ALA A 84 -3.31 -3.11 -24.26
CA ALA A 84 -3.52 -2.49 -22.96
C ALA A 84 -2.25 -2.52 -22.11
N VAL A 85 -2.15 -1.58 -21.17
CA VAL A 85 -1.07 -1.56 -20.17
C VAL A 85 -1.63 -1.63 -18.76
N HIS A 86 -1.01 -2.45 -17.91
CA HIS A 86 -1.29 -2.48 -16.48
C HIS A 86 -0.06 -1.97 -15.72
N PRO A 87 -0.14 -0.82 -15.05
CA PRO A 87 1.03 -0.22 -14.40
C PRO A 87 1.29 -0.76 -12.99
N GLY A 88 0.34 -1.49 -12.39
CA GLY A 88 0.49 -2.02 -11.03
C GLY A 88 0.48 -0.87 -10.02
N TYR A 89 1.50 -0.83 -9.15
CA TYR A 89 1.72 0.27 -8.20
C TYR A 89 3.17 0.78 -8.26
N GLY A 90 3.39 2.03 -7.84
CA GLY A 90 4.68 2.69 -8.03
C GLY A 90 4.98 2.99 -9.51
N PHE A 91 6.21 3.35 -9.83
CA PHE A 91 6.62 3.77 -11.18
C PHE A 91 5.65 4.79 -11.80
N LEU A 92 5.03 4.46 -12.93
CA LEU A 92 4.13 5.33 -13.69
C LEU A 92 2.64 5.08 -13.40
N SER A 93 2.29 4.29 -12.38
CA SER A 93 0.89 3.96 -12.05
C SER A 93 0.02 5.15 -11.69
N GLU A 94 0.61 6.21 -11.13
CA GLU A 94 -0.07 7.48 -10.80
C GLU A 94 0.48 8.64 -11.64
N ASN A 95 1.08 8.34 -12.81
CA ASN A 95 1.62 9.36 -13.70
C ASN A 95 0.58 9.75 -14.76
N ALA A 96 0.01 10.95 -14.63
CA ALA A 96 -1.03 11.45 -15.53
C ALA A 96 -0.54 11.59 -16.99
N ASP A 97 0.73 11.94 -17.21
CA ASP A 97 1.29 12.07 -18.55
C ASP A 97 1.40 10.72 -19.24
N PHE A 98 1.76 9.67 -18.50
CA PHE A 98 1.78 8.30 -19.00
C PHE A 98 0.38 7.82 -19.37
N ALA A 99 -0.61 7.97 -18.47
CA ALA A 99 -2.00 7.62 -18.75
C ALA A 99 -2.55 8.36 -19.98
N LYS A 100 -2.30 9.67 -20.07
CA LYS A 100 -2.68 10.50 -21.23
C LYS A 100 -1.98 10.05 -22.51
N ARG A 101 -0.71 9.65 -22.42
CA ARG A 101 0.03 9.15 -23.57
C ARG A 101 -0.57 7.84 -24.08
N MET A 102 -0.95 6.91 -23.20
CA MET A 102 -1.61 5.66 -23.57
C MET A 102 -2.94 5.93 -24.30
N GLU A 103 -3.76 6.84 -23.78
CA GLU A 103 -5.01 7.25 -24.42
C GLU A 103 -4.76 7.80 -25.84
N SER A 104 -3.77 8.68 -26.01
CA SER A 104 -3.45 9.25 -27.33
C SER A 104 -2.91 8.25 -28.35
N GLU A 105 -2.36 7.13 -27.88
CA GLU A 105 -1.83 6.04 -28.71
C GLU A 105 -2.89 4.94 -28.93
N GLY A 106 -4.11 5.11 -28.42
CA GLY A 106 -5.19 4.12 -28.54
C GLY A 106 -4.99 2.87 -27.69
N ILE A 107 -4.16 2.95 -26.65
CA ILE A 107 -3.82 1.85 -25.75
C ILE A 107 -4.69 1.96 -24.49
N VAL A 108 -5.32 0.86 -24.07
CA VAL A 108 -6.14 0.87 -22.86
C VAL A 108 -5.22 0.96 -21.64
N PHE A 109 -5.34 2.04 -20.87
CA PHE A 109 -4.70 2.16 -19.57
C PHE A 109 -5.56 1.46 -18.50
N ILE A 110 -5.03 0.43 -17.86
CA ILE A 110 -5.72 -0.30 -16.78
C ILE A 110 -5.43 0.39 -15.45
N GLY A 111 -6.15 1.48 -15.24
CA GLY A 111 -6.07 2.37 -14.09
C GLY A 111 -7.16 3.44 -14.23
N PRO A 112 -7.23 4.42 -13.31
CA PRO A 112 -8.20 5.48 -13.41
C PRO A 112 -7.91 6.43 -14.57
N ASN A 113 -8.93 7.20 -14.94
CA ASN A 113 -8.85 8.23 -15.96
C ASN A 113 -7.85 9.33 -15.59
N VAL A 114 -7.32 9.97 -16.62
CA VAL A 114 -6.26 10.97 -16.54
C VAL A 114 -6.59 12.12 -15.59
N GLU A 115 -7.85 12.59 -15.62
CA GLU A 115 -8.27 13.71 -14.78
C GLU A 115 -8.32 13.32 -13.30
N CYS A 116 -8.76 12.10 -12.97
CA CYS A 116 -8.69 11.57 -11.60
C CYS A 116 -7.25 11.52 -11.09
N ILE A 117 -6.30 11.02 -11.90
CA ILE A 117 -4.88 10.95 -11.52
C ILE A 117 -4.33 12.34 -11.22
N LYS A 118 -4.65 13.34 -12.04
CA LYS A 118 -4.21 14.73 -11.82
C LYS A 118 -4.82 15.34 -10.57
N VAL A 119 -6.14 15.30 -10.44
CA VAL A 119 -6.89 15.96 -9.36
C VAL A 119 -6.54 15.36 -8.01
N MET A 120 -6.42 14.02 -7.94
CA MET A 120 -6.12 13.34 -6.69
C MET A 120 -4.62 13.23 -6.39
N GLY A 121 -3.75 13.34 -7.41
CA GLY A 121 -2.30 13.42 -7.21
C GLY A 121 -1.81 14.76 -6.64
N ASP A 122 -2.61 15.83 -6.78
CA ASP A 122 -2.33 17.12 -6.16
C ASP A 122 -3.02 17.24 -4.79
N LYS A 123 -2.23 17.38 -3.72
CA LYS A 123 -2.74 17.40 -2.33
C LYS A 123 -3.63 18.61 -2.05
N ALA A 124 -3.37 19.77 -2.67
CA ALA A 124 -4.18 20.96 -2.44
C ALA A 124 -5.54 20.82 -3.14
N THR A 125 -5.52 20.38 -4.39
CA THR A 125 -6.70 20.20 -5.24
C THR A 125 -7.60 19.09 -4.69
N SER A 126 -7.03 17.96 -4.28
CA SER A 126 -7.78 16.87 -3.64
C SER A 126 -8.42 17.28 -2.31
N LYS A 127 -7.71 18.03 -1.45
CA LYS A 127 -8.28 18.56 -0.19
C LYS A 127 -9.41 19.56 -0.44
N GLN A 128 -9.23 20.46 -1.42
CA GLN A 128 -10.28 21.41 -1.83
C GLN A 128 -11.53 20.69 -2.32
N LEU A 129 -11.36 19.68 -3.18
CA LEU A 129 -12.47 18.89 -3.67
C LEU A 129 -13.17 18.14 -2.53
N ALA A 130 -12.41 17.49 -1.64
CA ALA A 130 -12.94 16.79 -0.48
C ALA A 130 -13.82 17.74 0.36
N ASN A 131 -13.35 18.97 0.64
CA ASN A 131 -14.13 19.98 1.33
C ASN A 131 -15.41 20.38 0.58
N GLN A 132 -15.34 20.59 -0.75
CA GLN A 132 -16.51 20.94 -1.57
C GLN A 132 -17.60 19.88 -1.52
N VAL A 133 -17.21 18.61 -1.45
CA VAL A 133 -18.16 17.49 -1.36
C VAL A 133 -18.46 17.08 0.07
N GLY A 134 -18.03 17.85 1.07
CA GLY A 134 -18.30 17.58 2.49
C GLY A 134 -17.72 16.26 2.97
N VAL A 135 -16.58 15.84 2.42
CA VAL A 135 -15.73 14.80 2.99
C VAL A 135 -14.90 15.46 4.10
N PRO A 136 -14.89 14.92 5.34
CA PRO A 136 -14.12 15.51 6.43
C PRO A 136 -12.64 15.60 6.07
N THR A 137 -12.02 16.77 6.18
CA THR A 137 -10.57 16.96 6.10
C THR A 137 -10.05 17.44 7.45
N VAL A 138 -8.74 17.28 7.70
CA VAL A 138 -8.14 17.70 8.97
C VAL A 138 -8.44 19.19 9.19
N PRO A 139 -9.14 19.56 10.28
CA PRO A 139 -9.50 20.95 10.54
C PRO A 139 -8.25 21.80 10.59
N GLY A 140 -8.26 22.93 9.90
CA GLY A 140 -7.09 23.78 9.83
C GLY A 140 -7.31 24.99 8.94
N THR A 141 -6.26 25.77 8.75
CA THR A 141 -6.28 26.93 7.87
C THR A 141 -5.86 26.55 6.45
N ASP A 142 -6.62 27.03 5.46
CA ASP A 142 -6.24 26.91 4.05
C ASP A 142 -5.24 28.01 3.62
N LYS A 143 -5.11 29.05 4.44
CA LYS A 143 -4.23 30.19 4.23
C LYS A 143 -3.28 30.35 5.40
N ALA A 144 -2.16 31.02 5.11
CA ALA A 144 -1.21 31.45 6.12
C ALA A 144 -1.92 32.25 7.22
N VAL A 145 -1.60 31.96 8.48
CA VAL A 145 -2.02 32.80 9.61
C VAL A 145 -1.07 34.00 9.72
N GLU A 146 -1.64 35.20 9.80
CA GLU A 146 -0.90 36.48 9.72
C GLU A 146 -0.26 36.87 11.06
N SER A 147 -0.75 36.32 12.17
CA SER A 147 -0.28 36.65 13.51
C SER A 147 -0.41 35.49 14.50
N VAL A 148 0.33 35.58 15.61
CA VAL A 148 0.23 34.60 16.71
C VAL A 148 -1.14 34.68 17.40
N GLU A 149 -1.75 35.86 17.48
CA GLU A 149 -3.12 36.06 18.00
C GLU A 149 -4.16 35.34 17.15
N GLU A 150 -4.07 35.46 15.82
CA GLU A 150 -4.94 34.74 14.89
C GLU A 150 -4.73 33.22 15.03
N ALA A 151 -3.47 32.77 15.11
CA ALA A 151 -3.16 31.36 15.31
C ALA A 151 -3.76 30.80 16.61
N VAL A 152 -3.74 31.57 17.71
CA VAL A 152 -4.36 31.21 18.99
C VAL A 152 -5.88 31.14 18.87
N GLU A 153 -6.53 32.13 18.25
CA GLU A 153 -7.99 32.15 18.07
C GLU A 153 -8.46 30.94 17.26
N ILE A 154 -7.75 30.63 16.17
CA ILE A 154 -8.05 29.49 15.31
C ILE A 154 -7.78 28.17 16.06
N SER A 155 -6.68 28.09 16.81
CA SER A 155 -6.37 26.90 17.62
C SER A 155 -7.43 26.62 18.67
N ALA A 156 -7.99 27.66 19.30
CA ALA A 156 -9.09 27.53 20.26
C ALA A 156 -10.39 27.04 19.59
N LYS A 157 -10.68 27.49 18.35
CA LYS A 157 -11.84 27.03 17.56
C LYS A 157 -11.69 25.58 17.10
N ILE A 158 -10.48 25.18 16.68
CA ILE A 158 -10.16 23.80 16.27
C ILE A 158 -10.11 22.87 17.49
N GLY A 159 -9.70 23.40 18.64
CA GLY A 159 -9.43 22.67 19.87
C GLY A 159 -8.02 22.07 19.89
N TYR A 160 -7.37 22.13 21.05
CA TYR A 160 -6.04 21.57 21.26
C TYR A 160 -6.03 20.03 21.35
N PRO A 161 -4.87 19.36 21.13
CA PRO A 161 -3.63 19.94 20.60
C PRO A 161 -3.72 20.28 19.12
N VAL A 162 -2.88 21.21 18.68
CA VAL A 162 -2.76 21.65 17.28
C VAL A 162 -1.32 21.49 16.77
N LEU A 163 -1.15 21.52 15.47
CA LEU A 163 0.13 21.51 14.78
C LEU A 163 0.33 22.86 14.08
N LEU A 164 1.39 23.58 14.46
CA LEU A 164 1.90 24.67 13.64
C LEU A 164 2.74 24.08 12.52
N LYS A 165 2.44 24.42 11.27
CA LYS A 165 3.07 23.83 10.09
C LYS A 165 3.42 24.88 9.05
N ALA A 166 4.65 24.85 8.55
CA ALA A 166 5.09 25.69 7.45
C ALA A 166 4.26 25.46 6.17
N VAL A 167 3.88 26.54 5.48
CA VAL A 167 3.16 26.45 4.18
C VAL A 167 4.01 25.74 3.12
N ALA A 168 5.31 26.04 3.08
CA ALA A 168 6.27 25.46 2.13
C ALA A 168 7.00 24.22 2.68
N GLY A 169 6.57 23.69 3.83
CA GLY A 169 7.29 22.64 4.56
C GLY A 169 7.07 21.23 4.00
N GLY A 170 8.14 20.43 3.98
CA GLY A 170 8.12 19.00 3.64
C GLY A 170 9.15 18.21 4.46
N GLY A 171 8.89 16.91 4.69
CA GLY A 171 9.87 16.01 5.31
C GLY A 171 10.11 16.19 6.81
N GLY A 172 9.12 16.66 7.57
CA GLY A 172 9.20 16.72 9.04
C GLY A 172 9.80 18.00 9.64
N ARG A 173 10.31 18.93 8.82
CA ARG A 173 10.90 20.21 9.27
C ARG A 173 9.89 21.35 9.21
N GLY A 174 9.98 22.30 10.14
CA GLY A 174 9.01 23.42 10.21
C GLY A 174 7.62 23.01 10.70
N MET A 175 7.53 22.00 11.58
CA MET A 175 6.28 21.59 12.23
C MET A 175 6.46 21.48 13.73
N ARG A 176 5.50 21.96 14.53
CA ARG A 176 5.56 21.87 15.98
C ARG A 176 4.19 21.63 16.60
N ALA A 177 4.09 20.57 17.40
CA ALA A 177 2.90 20.27 18.18
C ALA A 177 2.78 21.29 19.32
N CYS A 178 1.56 21.79 19.53
CA CYS A 178 1.23 22.73 20.60
C CYS A 178 0.01 22.20 21.36
N ALA A 179 0.19 21.87 22.63
CA ALA A 179 -0.84 21.28 23.49
C ALA A 179 -1.81 22.31 24.09
N ASN A 180 -1.46 23.60 24.04
CA ASN A 180 -2.24 24.69 24.64
C ASN A 180 -1.85 26.05 23.99
N GLU A 181 -2.52 27.12 24.42
CA GLU A 181 -2.27 28.49 23.95
C GLU A 181 -0.83 28.96 24.20
N GLU A 182 -0.28 28.68 25.39
CA GLU A 182 1.07 29.13 25.77
C GLU A 182 2.12 28.55 24.82
N GLU A 183 1.97 27.27 24.46
CA GLU A 183 2.84 26.61 23.50
C GLU A 183 2.69 27.17 22.08
N VAL A 184 1.48 27.50 21.63
CA VAL A 184 1.30 28.17 20.31
C VAL A 184 2.06 29.49 20.31
N ARG A 185 1.91 30.31 21.36
CA ARG A 185 2.59 31.60 21.47
C ARG A 185 4.11 31.46 21.50
N ALA A 186 4.62 30.53 22.29
CA ALA A 186 6.06 30.28 22.39
C ALA A 186 6.68 29.74 21.09
N ASN A 187 5.91 28.98 20.32
CA ASN A 187 6.41 28.27 19.15
C ASN A 187 6.22 29.02 17.83
N PHE A 188 5.25 29.92 17.71
CA PHE A 188 4.88 30.59 16.45
C PHE A 188 6.07 31.24 15.76
N GLU A 189 6.75 32.18 16.43
CA GLU A 189 7.91 32.86 15.84
C GLU A 189 9.08 31.92 15.57
N ALA A 190 9.30 30.93 16.44
CA ALA A 190 10.39 29.98 16.30
C ALA A 190 10.22 29.11 15.06
N VAL A 191 9.02 28.57 14.84
CA VAL A 191 8.68 27.77 13.66
C VAL A 191 8.71 28.64 12.39
N GLY A 192 8.22 29.88 12.45
CA GLY A 192 8.27 30.82 11.33
C GLY A 192 9.71 31.13 10.90
N ARG A 193 10.62 31.38 11.86
CA ARG A 193 12.06 31.59 11.58
C ARG A 193 12.73 30.35 10.99
N GLU A 194 12.43 29.16 11.52
CA GLU A 194 12.96 27.90 11.00
C GLU A 194 12.49 27.66 9.56
N SER A 195 11.20 27.88 9.30
CA SER A 195 10.62 27.75 7.97
C SER A 195 11.23 28.73 6.97
N LEU A 196 11.40 30.00 7.37
CA LEU A 196 12.02 31.01 6.52
C LEU A 196 13.46 30.62 6.17
N ALA A 197 14.24 30.13 7.14
CA ALA A 197 15.62 29.70 6.91
C ALA A 197 15.73 28.45 6.02
N ALA A 198 14.77 27.53 6.12
CA ALA A 198 14.80 26.27 5.38
C ALA A 198 14.17 26.36 3.98
N PHE A 199 13.11 27.16 3.82
CA PHE A 199 12.24 27.14 2.64
C PHE A 199 12.04 28.52 2.00
N ASN A 200 12.72 29.56 2.50
CA ASN A 200 12.56 30.95 2.06
C ASN A 200 11.10 31.45 2.12
N ASN A 201 10.30 30.85 3.01
CA ASN A 201 8.92 31.20 3.31
C ASN A 201 8.66 30.96 4.81
N GLY A 202 8.30 32.01 5.55
CA GLY A 202 8.03 31.95 6.99
C GLY A 202 6.56 31.71 7.36
N ASP A 203 5.68 31.61 6.36
CA ASP A 203 4.25 31.49 6.55
C ASP A 203 3.88 30.17 7.21
N LEU A 204 2.97 30.24 8.20
CA LEU A 204 2.52 29.10 8.98
C LEU A 204 1.03 28.84 8.76
N LEU A 205 0.64 27.59 8.93
CA LEU A 205 -0.73 27.07 9.00
C LEU A 205 -0.96 26.51 10.40
N VAL A 206 -2.22 26.52 10.83
CA VAL A 206 -2.67 25.78 12.02
C VAL A 206 -3.51 24.60 11.54
N GLU A 207 -3.14 23.38 11.91
CA GLU A 207 -3.95 22.17 11.67
C GLU A 207 -4.23 21.48 13.00
N LYS A 208 -5.35 20.75 13.10
CA LYS A 208 -5.61 19.86 14.23
C LYS A 208 -4.51 18.81 14.31
N LEU A 209 -3.92 18.63 15.49
CA LEU A 209 -3.03 17.50 15.72
C LEU A 209 -3.86 16.29 16.14
N ILE A 210 -3.85 15.26 15.30
CA ILE A 210 -4.45 13.97 15.65
C ILE A 210 -3.41 13.19 16.46
N VAL A 211 -3.68 13.00 17.75
CA VAL A 211 -2.81 12.24 18.66
C VAL A 211 -3.08 10.76 18.50
N ASN A 212 -2.03 9.94 18.51
CA ASN A 212 -2.08 8.49 18.31
C ASN A 212 -2.97 8.08 17.12
N PRO A 213 -2.76 8.65 15.93
CA PRO A 213 -3.67 8.43 14.82
C PRO A 213 -3.65 6.98 14.36
N ARG A 214 -4.80 6.54 13.87
CA ARG A 214 -4.95 5.32 13.08
C ARG A 214 -4.93 5.68 11.61
N HIS A 215 -4.27 4.88 10.80
CA HIS A 215 -4.33 4.97 9.35
C HIS A 215 -5.38 3.97 8.85
N ILE A 216 -6.56 4.49 8.51
CA ILE A 216 -7.69 3.71 7.98
C ILE A 216 -7.84 4.03 6.51
N GLU A 217 -8.05 3.04 5.66
CA GLU A 217 -8.23 3.29 4.24
C GLU A 217 -9.33 2.42 3.65
N VAL A 218 -10.02 2.92 2.64
CA VAL A 218 -11.15 2.22 2.02
C VAL A 218 -10.80 1.86 0.59
N GLN A 219 -10.88 0.56 0.29
CA GLN A 219 -10.78 0.09 -1.08
C GLN A 219 -12.02 0.50 -1.86
N ILE A 220 -11.81 1.13 -3.01
CA ILE A 220 -12.88 1.39 -3.99
C ILE A 220 -12.58 0.69 -5.32
N LEU A 221 -13.64 0.39 -6.06
CA LEU A 221 -13.56 0.03 -7.47
C LEU A 221 -14.73 0.68 -8.17
N ALA A 222 -14.47 1.30 -9.32
CA ALA A 222 -15.48 1.89 -10.16
C ALA A 222 -15.40 1.37 -11.60
N ASP A 223 -16.55 1.29 -12.27
CA ASP A 223 -16.63 0.94 -13.68
C ASP A 223 -16.82 2.18 -14.56
N LYS A 224 -16.64 1.99 -15.87
CA LYS A 224 -16.87 3.06 -16.86
C LYS A 224 -18.35 3.43 -17.06
N LYS A 225 -19.28 2.79 -16.34
CA LYS A 225 -20.72 3.09 -16.36
C LYS A 225 -21.12 4.01 -15.20
N GLY A 226 -20.17 4.41 -14.35
CA GLY A 226 -20.39 5.30 -13.21
C GLY A 226 -20.81 4.57 -11.93
N ASN A 227 -20.76 3.24 -11.91
CA ASN A 227 -20.95 2.48 -10.68
C ASN A 227 -19.67 2.55 -9.85
N VAL A 228 -19.82 2.78 -8.55
CA VAL A 228 -18.71 2.87 -7.59
C VAL A 228 -19.04 2.01 -6.38
N TYR A 229 -18.14 1.12 -6.03
CA TYR A 229 -18.27 0.16 -4.93
C TYR A 229 -17.13 0.33 -3.93
N HIS A 230 -17.42 0.09 -2.65
CA HIS A 230 -16.38 -0.11 -1.64
C HIS A 230 -16.22 -1.60 -1.31
N PHE A 231 -15.02 -1.99 -0.91
CA PHE A 231 -14.67 -3.35 -0.50
C PHE A 231 -14.23 -3.38 0.96
N PHE A 232 -14.89 -2.54 1.75
CA PHE A 232 -14.58 -2.27 3.16
C PHE A 232 -13.22 -1.60 3.36
N GLU A 233 -12.88 -1.41 4.62
CA GLU A 233 -11.68 -0.73 5.06
C GLU A 233 -10.53 -1.68 5.41
N ARG A 234 -9.32 -1.13 5.40
CA ARG A 234 -8.10 -1.72 5.93
C ARG A 234 -7.52 -0.83 7.03
N GLU A 235 -6.83 -1.47 7.96
CA GLU A 235 -6.06 -0.84 9.02
C GLU A 235 -4.58 -0.97 8.70
N CYS A 236 -3.92 0.18 8.52
CA CYS A 236 -2.55 0.27 8.02
C CYS A 236 -1.65 1.05 8.98
N SER A 237 -2.00 1.10 10.27
CA SER A 237 -1.26 1.88 11.28
C SER A 237 0.11 1.34 11.64
N ILE A 238 0.39 0.05 11.45
CA ILE A 238 1.72 -0.47 11.81
C ILE A 238 2.70 -0.06 10.71
N GLN A 239 3.44 1.02 10.98
CA GLN A 239 4.29 1.71 10.04
C GLN A 239 5.70 1.94 10.59
N ARG A 240 6.66 2.02 9.67
CA ARG A 240 8.03 2.44 9.92
C ARG A 240 8.35 3.64 9.03
N ARG A 241 8.68 4.80 9.62
CA ARG A 241 8.99 6.03 8.86
C ARG A 241 7.93 6.33 7.78
N HIS A 242 6.65 6.19 8.14
CA HIS A 242 5.49 6.34 7.25
C HIS A 242 5.34 5.27 6.16
N GLN A 243 6.13 4.19 6.19
CA GLN A 243 5.96 3.03 5.32
C GLN A 243 5.20 1.94 6.06
N LYS A 244 4.08 1.47 5.49
CA LYS A 244 3.28 0.37 6.04
C LYS A 244 4.10 -0.94 6.02
N ILE A 245 4.05 -1.71 7.11
CA ILE A 245 4.76 -2.99 7.22
C ILE A 245 3.84 -4.17 7.59
N ILE A 246 2.73 -3.88 8.28
CA ILE A 246 1.66 -4.82 8.59
C ILE A 246 0.32 -4.10 8.38
N GLU A 247 -0.55 -4.75 7.65
CA GLU A 247 -1.89 -4.28 7.32
C GLU A 247 -2.91 -5.35 7.68
N GLU A 248 -4.13 -4.96 8.05
CA GLU A 248 -5.18 -5.92 8.33
C GLU A 248 -6.58 -5.44 7.90
N ALA A 249 -7.45 -6.38 7.57
CA ALA A 249 -8.82 -6.12 7.16
C ALA A 249 -9.78 -7.10 7.85
N PRO A 250 -10.91 -6.63 8.40
CA PRO A 250 -11.27 -5.22 8.65
C PRO A 250 -10.41 -4.56 9.73
N SER A 251 -10.66 -3.28 10.02
CA SER A 251 -9.95 -2.60 11.13
C SER A 251 -10.41 -3.14 12.49
N PRO A 252 -9.49 -3.63 13.35
CA PRO A 252 -9.82 -4.00 14.72
C PRO A 252 -10.16 -2.77 15.58
N PHE A 253 -9.74 -1.57 15.17
CA PHE A 253 -10.08 -0.36 15.88
C PHE A 253 -11.56 -0.01 15.69
N ILE A 254 -12.07 -0.03 14.45
CA ILE A 254 -13.52 0.16 14.20
C ILE A 254 -14.31 -0.99 14.83
N GLY A 255 -13.79 -2.22 14.77
CA GLY A 255 -14.39 -3.37 15.45
C GLY A 255 -15.80 -3.66 14.93
N ASP A 256 -16.75 -3.85 15.83
CA ASP A 256 -18.14 -4.19 15.51
C ASP A 256 -19.04 -2.98 15.22
N ASP A 257 -18.48 -1.77 15.17
CA ASP A 257 -19.21 -0.54 14.83
C ASP A 257 -19.47 -0.46 13.31
N GLU A 258 -20.55 -1.13 12.88
CA GLU A 258 -20.96 -1.14 11.46
C GLU A 258 -21.47 0.22 10.96
N GLU A 259 -21.98 1.08 11.85
CA GLU A 259 -22.43 2.43 11.46
C GLU A 259 -21.22 3.30 11.10
N LEU A 260 -20.20 3.31 11.95
CA LEU A 260 -18.94 4.00 11.66
C LEU A 260 -18.29 3.45 10.39
N ARG A 261 -18.23 2.13 10.24
CA ARG A 261 -17.68 1.48 9.05
C ARG A 261 -18.39 1.92 7.78
N GLN A 262 -19.71 1.89 7.81
CA GLN A 262 -20.53 2.30 6.67
C GLN A 262 -20.29 3.77 6.35
N ASN A 263 -20.24 4.66 7.35
CA ASN A 263 -19.95 6.07 7.17
C ASN A 263 -18.58 6.34 6.52
N VAL A 264 -17.53 5.66 6.99
CA VAL A 264 -16.17 5.76 6.41
C VAL A 264 -16.17 5.27 4.95
N CYS A 265 -16.82 4.13 4.69
CA CYS A 265 -16.92 3.56 3.35
C CYS A 265 -17.72 4.43 2.37
N GLU A 266 -18.87 4.93 2.79
CA GLU A 266 -19.71 5.82 1.98
C GLU A 266 -19.03 7.16 1.71
N THR A 267 -18.24 7.66 2.68
CA THR A 267 -17.42 8.86 2.48
C THR A 267 -16.40 8.66 1.36
N ALA A 268 -15.74 7.49 1.30
CA ALA A 268 -14.83 7.15 0.21
C ALA A 268 -15.55 7.05 -1.15
N VAL A 269 -16.72 6.39 -1.19
CA VAL A 269 -17.55 6.28 -2.40
C VAL A 269 -18.01 7.66 -2.88
N LYS A 270 -18.38 8.56 -1.95
CA LYS A 270 -18.80 9.93 -2.26
C LYS A 270 -17.66 10.72 -2.94
N LEU A 271 -16.44 10.63 -2.41
CA LEU A 271 -15.27 11.27 -3.00
C LEU A 271 -14.97 10.71 -4.40
N ALA A 272 -14.99 9.39 -4.55
CA ALA A 272 -14.75 8.72 -5.82
C ALA A 272 -15.79 9.12 -6.90
N LYS A 273 -17.07 9.21 -6.53
CA LYS A 273 -18.12 9.71 -7.44
C LYS A 273 -17.88 11.15 -7.86
N ALA A 274 -17.41 12.01 -6.95
CA ALA A 274 -17.18 13.42 -7.23
C ALA A 274 -16.08 13.66 -8.29
N VAL A 275 -15.09 12.77 -8.38
CA VAL A 275 -14.06 12.82 -9.42
C VAL A 275 -14.40 12.04 -10.69
N ASN A 276 -15.57 11.39 -10.74
CA ASN A 276 -15.89 10.40 -11.79
C ASN A 276 -14.82 9.31 -11.89
N TYR A 277 -14.45 8.73 -10.75
CA TYR A 277 -13.43 7.69 -10.67
C TYR A 277 -13.83 6.44 -11.47
N ASP A 278 -12.85 5.78 -12.08
CA ASP A 278 -12.94 4.45 -12.69
C ASP A 278 -11.71 3.61 -12.30
N SER A 279 -11.81 2.29 -12.42
CA SER A 279 -10.81 1.31 -11.93
C SER A 279 -10.72 1.23 -10.40
N ALA A 280 -9.65 0.62 -9.88
CA ALA A 280 -9.40 0.49 -8.45
C ALA A 280 -8.68 1.73 -7.90
N GLY A 281 -9.01 2.09 -6.67
CA GLY A 281 -8.34 3.16 -5.92
C GLY A 281 -8.49 2.93 -4.43
N THR A 282 -7.79 3.71 -3.63
CA THR A 282 -7.95 3.68 -2.18
C THR A 282 -8.02 5.10 -1.63
N VAL A 283 -9.04 5.36 -0.81
CA VAL A 283 -9.17 6.62 -0.07
C VAL A 283 -8.62 6.41 1.34
N GLU A 284 -7.58 7.15 1.70
CA GLU A 284 -6.91 7.06 3.00
C GLU A 284 -7.43 8.14 3.95
N PHE A 285 -7.58 7.74 5.21
CA PHE A 285 -8.05 8.55 6.31
C PHE A 285 -7.12 8.43 7.51
N ILE A 286 -6.94 9.53 8.21
CA ILE A 286 -6.44 9.52 9.58
C ILE A 286 -7.64 9.51 10.52
N MET A 287 -7.67 8.54 11.44
CA MET A 287 -8.72 8.41 12.46
C MET A 287 -8.14 8.63 13.87
N GLY A 288 -8.77 9.50 14.65
CA GLY A 288 -8.43 9.78 16.04
C GLY A 288 -8.97 8.72 17.01
N GLU A 289 -8.52 8.79 18.26
CA GLU A 289 -9.01 7.90 19.34
C GLU A 289 -10.53 8.01 19.56
N ASP A 290 -11.09 9.20 19.32
CA ASP A 290 -12.52 9.52 19.41
C ASP A 290 -13.35 9.06 18.19
N LYS A 291 -12.74 8.29 17.28
CA LYS A 291 -13.33 7.83 16.00
C LYS A 291 -13.64 8.92 14.99
N SER A 292 -13.27 10.17 15.25
CA SER A 292 -13.25 11.19 14.20
C SER A 292 -12.26 10.77 13.12
N PHE A 293 -12.62 10.93 11.85
CA PHE A 293 -11.77 10.55 10.73
C PHE A 293 -11.71 11.66 9.69
N TYR A 294 -10.55 11.79 9.05
CA TYR A 294 -10.22 12.90 8.17
C TYR A 294 -9.49 12.38 6.94
N PHE A 295 -9.94 12.79 5.76
CA PHE A 295 -9.31 12.48 4.49
C PHE A 295 -7.84 12.94 4.50
N LEU A 296 -6.97 12.01 4.11
CA LEU A 296 -5.53 12.23 4.02
C LEU A 296 -5.11 12.36 2.55
N GLU A 297 -5.37 11.33 1.77
CA GLU A 297 -5.06 11.27 0.34
C GLU A 297 -5.87 10.17 -0.34
N MET A 298 -5.80 10.12 -1.67
CA MET A 298 -6.37 9.05 -2.46
C MET A 298 -5.31 8.49 -3.39
N ASN A 299 -5.03 7.20 -3.24
CA ASN A 299 -4.12 6.47 -4.11
C ASN A 299 -4.89 6.06 -5.37
N THR A 300 -4.48 6.58 -6.52
CA THR A 300 -5.17 6.41 -7.80
C THR A 300 -4.74 5.14 -8.54
N ARG A 301 -4.63 4.04 -7.78
CA ARG A 301 -4.09 2.75 -8.24
C ARG A 301 -4.45 1.64 -7.25
N ILE A 302 -4.11 0.40 -7.62
CA ILE A 302 -4.06 -0.70 -6.66
C ILE A 302 -2.95 -0.44 -5.61
N GLN A 303 -3.14 -1.00 -4.42
CA GLN A 303 -2.15 -0.93 -3.34
C GLN A 303 -1.54 -2.31 -3.06
N VAL A 304 -0.43 -2.31 -2.32
CA VAL A 304 0.34 -3.52 -1.99
C VAL A 304 -0.56 -4.50 -1.21
N GLU A 305 -1.27 -3.93 -0.24
CA GLU A 305 -2.18 -4.54 0.73
C GLU A 305 -3.59 -4.87 0.20
N HIS A 306 -3.82 -4.81 -1.12
CA HIS A 306 -5.07 -5.29 -1.70
C HIS A 306 -5.42 -6.76 -1.36
N PRO A 307 -4.46 -7.71 -1.19
CA PRO A 307 -4.77 -9.11 -0.91
C PRO A 307 -5.63 -9.32 0.33
N ILE A 308 -5.43 -8.56 1.41
CA ILE A 308 -6.27 -8.73 2.62
C ILE A 308 -7.72 -8.37 2.36
N THR A 309 -7.99 -7.41 1.47
CA THR A 309 -9.35 -7.10 1.00
C THR A 309 -9.93 -8.23 0.15
N GLU A 310 -9.14 -8.79 -0.77
CA GLU A 310 -9.56 -9.95 -1.56
C GLU A 310 -9.86 -11.16 -0.67
N GLU A 311 -9.05 -11.39 0.35
CA GLU A 311 -9.25 -12.48 1.31
C GLU A 311 -10.57 -12.33 2.06
N ILE A 312 -10.92 -11.13 2.56
CA ILE A 312 -12.18 -10.96 3.32
C ILE A 312 -13.43 -10.87 2.44
N THR A 313 -13.30 -10.48 1.17
CA THR A 313 -14.47 -10.31 0.26
C THR A 313 -14.66 -11.49 -0.69
N GLY A 314 -13.59 -12.24 -0.97
CA GLY A 314 -13.57 -13.26 -2.02
C GLY A 314 -13.57 -12.69 -3.45
N ILE A 315 -13.33 -11.39 -3.61
CA ILE A 315 -13.33 -10.71 -4.91
C ILE A 315 -11.90 -10.43 -5.36
N ASP A 316 -11.57 -10.81 -6.58
CA ASP A 316 -10.27 -10.54 -7.21
C ASP A 316 -10.27 -9.12 -7.80
N LEU A 317 -9.55 -8.21 -7.16
CA LEU A 317 -9.52 -6.79 -7.50
C LEU A 317 -8.77 -6.52 -8.81
N ILE A 318 -7.72 -7.29 -9.13
CA ILE A 318 -6.96 -7.11 -10.37
C ILE A 318 -7.78 -7.57 -11.58
N VAL A 319 -8.51 -8.68 -11.45
CA VAL A 319 -9.48 -9.13 -12.46
C VAL A 319 -10.53 -8.05 -12.67
N CYS A 320 -11.10 -7.50 -11.60
CA CYS A 320 -12.09 -6.44 -11.70
C CYS A 320 -11.52 -5.15 -12.33
N MET A 321 -10.26 -4.79 -12.08
CA MET A 321 -9.59 -3.66 -12.75
C MET A 321 -9.49 -3.89 -14.26
N ILE A 322 -9.08 -5.08 -14.69
CA ILE A 322 -8.97 -5.45 -16.11
C ILE A 322 -10.35 -5.40 -16.77
N GLN A 323 -11.36 -6.01 -16.14
CA GLN A 323 -12.74 -5.99 -16.63
C GLN A 323 -13.27 -4.55 -16.75
N SER A 324 -13.10 -3.73 -15.72
CA SER A 324 -13.50 -2.32 -15.71
C SER A 324 -12.87 -1.55 -16.88
N ALA A 325 -11.55 -1.70 -17.06
CA ALA A 325 -10.81 -1.01 -18.11
C ALA A 325 -11.25 -1.42 -19.52
N LEU A 326 -11.59 -2.69 -19.73
CA LEU A 326 -12.07 -3.26 -20.99
C LEU A 326 -13.58 -3.07 -21.22
N GLY A 327 -14.32 -2.53 -20.23
CA GLY A 327 -15.76 -2.31 -20.30
C GLY A 327 -16.62 -3.57 -20.08
N ASP A 328 -16.00 -4.63 -19.54
CA ASP A 328 -16.68 -5.87 -19.17
C ASP A 328 -17.53 -5.70 -17.90
N ASP A 329 -18.43 -6.64 -17.65
CA ASP A 329 -19.19 -6.71 -16.40
C ASP A 329 -18.28 -7.20 -15.25
N LEU A 330 -18.37 -6.54 -14.10
CA LEU A 330 -17.57 -6.87 -12.91
C LEU A 330 -17.98 -8.21 -12.25
N GLY A 331 -19.11 -8.79 -12.66
CA GLY A 331 -19.56 -10.11 -12.22
C GLY A 331 -20.35 -10.12 -10.91
N PHE A 332 -20.74 -8.95 -10.41
CA PHE A 332 -21.62 -8.79 -9.25
C PHE A 332 -22.66 -7.67 -9.46
N PRO A 333 -23.89 -7.83 -8.93
CA PRO A 333 -25.03 -6.96 -9.27
C PRO A 333 -25.06 -5.61 -8.55
N GLY A 334 -24.36 -5.47 -7.41
CA GLY A 334 -24.50 -4.30 -6.54
C GLY A 334 -23.63 -4.38 -5.28
N GLN A 335 -23.57 -3.28 -4.52
CA GLN A 335 -22.80 -3.16 -3.27
C GLN A 335 -23.22 -4.21 -2.23
N GLU A 336 -24.50 -4.59 -2.21
CA GLU A 336 -25.06 -5.58 -1.31
C GLU A 336 -24.52 -6.99 -1.52
N PHE A 337 -23.96 -7.29 -2.70
CA PHE A 337 -23.30 -8.58 -2.97
C PHE A 337 -21.94 -8.69 -2.28
N ILE A 338 -21.26 -7.55 -2.07
CA ILE A 338 -19.92 -7.50 -1.48
C ILE A 338 -20.05 -7.71 0.03
N LYS A 339 -19.75 -8.92 0.49
CA LYS A 339 -19.81 -9.30 1.91
C LYS A 339 -18.41 -9.46 2.47
N ARG A 340 -18.24 -9.04 3.72
CA ARG A 340 -17.03 -9.29 4.51
C ARG A 340 -17.14 -10.61 5.26
N SER A 341 -16.09 -11.42 5.22
CA SER A 341 -16.00 -12.68 5.96
C SER A 341 -14.60 -12.89 6.56
N GLY A 342 -14.58 -13.05 7.88
CA GLY A 342 -13.37 -13.30 8.64
C GLY A 342 -12.47 -12.07 8.77
N HIS A 343 -11.18 -12.34 8.97
CA HIS A 343 -10.15 -11.34 9.19
C HIS A 343 -8.88 -11.76 8.46
N ALA A 344 -8.22 -10.83 7.78
CA ALA A 344 -6.98 -11.08 7.06
C ALA A 344 -5.89 -10.11 7.52
N ILE A 345 -4.66 -10.60 7.64
CA ILE A 345 -3.48 -9.82 8.02
C ILE A 345 -2.40 -10.05 6.95
N GLU A 346 -1.79 -8.98 6.47
CA GLU A 346 -0.63 -8.99 5.59
C GLU A 346 0.62 -8.57 6.36
N CYS A 347 1.74 -9.20 6.05
CA CYS A 347 3.07 -8.80 6.50
C CYS A 347 3.96 -8.63 5.27
N ARG A 348 4.53 -7.43 5.09
CA ARG A 348 5.50 -7.17 4.03
C ARG A 348 6.85 -7.78 4.40
N ILE A 349 7.29 -8.79 3.66
CA ILE A 349 8.60 -9.38 3.82
C ILE A 349 9.59 -8.56 2.99
N CYS A 350 10.49 -7.85 3.68
CA CYS A 350 11.45 -6.94 3.07
C CYS A 350 12.88 -7.38 3.34
N ALA A 351 13.77 -7.16 2.35
CA ALA A 351 15.21 -7.24 2.44
C ALA A 351 15.75 -6.08 3.29
N GLU A 352 15.53 -6.18 4.60
CA GLU A 352 15.86 -5.15 5.58
C GLU A 352 16.47 -5.81 6.82
N ASP A 353 17.29 -5.03 7.52
CA ASP A 353 17.78 -5.41 8.84
C ASP A 353 16.65 -5.28 9.88
N PRO A 354 16.25 -6.34 10.62
CA PRO A 354 15.14 -6.24 11.55
C PRO A 354 15.44 -5.37 12.79
N ILE A 355 16.70 -5.03 13.06
CA ILE A 355 17.11 -4.17 14.19
C ILE A 355 17.23 -2.72 13.74
N THR A 356 18.09 -2.45 12.75
CA THR A 356 18.32 -1.07 12.27
C THR A 356 17.21 -0.58 11.33
N MET A 357 16.45 -1.52 10.77
CA MET A 357 15.41 -1.31 9.77
C MET A 357 15.90 -0.57 8.53
N LEU A 358 17.18 -0.73 8.19
CA LEU A 358 17.75 -0.23 6.94
C LEU A 358 17.65 -1.31 5.86
N PRO A 359 17.52 -0.94 4.57
CA PRO A 359 17.61 -1.88 3.47
C PRO A 359 18.91 -2.70 3.55
N ALA A 360 18.77 -4.01 3.32
CA ALA A 360 19.83 -5.00 3.40
C ALA A 360 19.82 -5.88 2.13
N PRO A 361 20.24 -5.32 0.97
CA PRO A 361 20.35 -6.08 -0.28
C PRO A 361 21.28 -7.29 -0.11
N GLY A 362 21.05 -8.34 -0.88
CA GLY A 362 21.78 -9.59 -0.75
C GLY A 362 21.26 -10.70 -1.65
N LEU A 363 21.94 -11.85 -1.60
CA LEU A 363 21.64 -13.03 -2.41
C LEU A 363 20.80 -14.03 -1.62
N VAL A 364 19.68 -14.46 -2.17
CA VAL A 364 18.90 -15.59 -1.64
C VAL A 364 19.60 -16.89 -2.01
N THR A 365 20.21 -17.58 -1.04
CA THR A 365 20.89 -18.87 -1.26
C THR A 365 19.99 -20.07 -1.04
N GLY A 366 18.88 -19.87 -0.34
CA GLY A 366 17.88 -20.90 -0.04
C GLY A 366 16.52 -20.27 0.24
N PHE A 367 15.45 -20.93 -0.22
CA PHE A 367 14.08 -20.50 -0.01
C PHE A 367 13.17 -21.72 0.09
N GLU A 368 12.42 -21.82 1.18
CA GLU A 368 11.45 -22.88 1.42
C GLU A 368 10.27 -22.33 2.23
N THR A 369 9.08 -22.87 1.99
CA THR A 369 7.86 -22.51 2.72
C THR A 369 7.19 -23.75 3.30
N ASN A 370 6.70 -23.64 4.53
CA ASN A 370 5.89 -24.65 5.20
C ASN A 370 4.75 -23.96 5.94
N PHE A 371 3.70 -23.61 5.18
CA PHE A 371 2.60 -22.81 5.68
C PHE A 371 1.40 -23.67 6.12
N PRO A 372 0.66 -23.25 7.15
CA PRO A 372 -0.65 -23.83 7.44
C PRO A 372 -1.69 -23.45 6.37
N GLN A 373 -2.88 -24.07 6.42
CA GLN A 373 -3.99 -23.73 5.52
C GLN A 373 -4.46 -22.26 5.69
N GLY A 374 -4.80 -21.62 4.56
CA GLY A 374 -5.31 -20.25 4.53
C GLY A 374 -4.20 -19.21 4.65
N ILE A 375 -3.02 -19.54 4.15
CA ILE A 375 -1.92 -18.61 3.91
C ILE A 375 -1.80 -18.39 2.41
N ARG A 376 -1.78 -17.12 2.02
CA ARG A 376 -1.43 -16.67 0.67
C ARG A 376 -0.05 -16.01 0.75
N PHE A 377 0.78 -16.26 -0.25
CA PHE A 377 2.11 -15.64 -0.32
C PHE A 377 2.39 -15.17 -1.73
N ASP A 378 2.30 -13.85 -1.93
CA ASP A 378 2.60 -13.20 -3.20
C ASP A 378 4.06 -12.73 -3.13
N HIS A 379 4.97 -13.34 -3.89
CA HIS A 379 6.41 -13.10 -3.74
C HIS A 379 7.17 -13.14 -5.07
N CYS A 380 8.40 -12.60 -5.05
CA CYS A 380 9.38 -12.75 -6.12
C CYS A 380 10.60 -13.59 -5.73
N LEU A 381 10.62 -14.16 -4.51
CA LEU A 381 11.72 -15.00 -3.99
C LEU A 381 11.97 -16.29 -4.77
N TYR A 382 13.24 -16.59 -5.00
CA TYR A 382 13.76 -17.88 -5.51
C TYR A 382 15.24 -18.02 -5.13
N LYS A 383 15.75 -19.26 -5.16
CA LYS A 383 17.19 -19.51 -4.98
C LYS A 383 17.97 -18.86 -6.13
N GLY A 384 18.90 -17.97 -5.80
CA GLY A 384 19.71 -17.21 -6.75
C GLY A 384 19.19 -15.78 -7.00
N LEU A 385 18.07 -15.38 -6.41
CA LEU A 385 17.62 -13.98 -6.46
C LEU A 385 18.65 -13.07 -5.80
N ASN A 386 19.21 -12.14 -6.56
CA ASN A 386 20.03 -11.06 -6.04
C ASN A 386 19.17 -9.81 -5.84
N VAL A 387 18.91 -9.45 -4.59
CA VAL A 387 18.20 -8.21 -4.24
C VAL A 387 19.19 -7.06 -4.29
N THR A 388 18.95 -6.08 -5.15
CA THR A 388 19.80 -4.89 -5.33
C THR A 388 19.18 -3.67 -4.63
N PRO A 389 19.96 -2.61 -4.35
CA PRO A 389 19.43 -1.36 -3.77
C PRO A 389 18.66 -0.49 -4.77
N ASP A 390 18.51 -0.92 -6.03
CA ASP A 390 17.90 -0.12 -7.11
C ASP A 390 16.37 -0.04 -7.00
N PHE A 391 15.77 -0.89 -6.16
CA PHE A 391 14.32 -1.05 -6.02
C PHE A 391 13.89 -1.06 -4.54
N ASP A 392 12.57 -1.05 -4.35
CA ASP A 392 11.96 -1.31 -3.05
C ASP A 392 12.45 -2.65 -2.45
N PRO A 393 12.76 -2.71 -1.14
CA PRO A 393 13.31 -3.91 -0.52
C PRO A 393 12.27 -5.04 -0.37
N MET A 394 10.99 -4.84 -0.66
CA MET A 394 9.96 -5.87 -0.53
C MET A 394 10.20 -7.03 -1.50
N VAL A 395 10.25 -8.23 -0.94
CA VAL A 395 10.46 -9.49 -1.68
C VAL A 395 9.23 -10.41 -1.65
N GLY A 396 8.24 -10.09 -0.81
CA GLY A 396 6.94 -10.73 -0.83
C GLY A 396 5.97 -10.21 0.23
N LYS A 397 4.72 -10.68 0.13
CA LYS A 397 3.59 -10.30 0.97
C LYS A 397 2.97 -11.57 1.53
N LEU A 398 3.15 -11.78 2.83
CA LEU A 398 2.62 -12.95 3.52
C LEU A 398 1.26 -12.60 4.11
N VAL A 399 0.22 -13.31 3.69
CA VAL A 399 -1.17 -13.01 4.04
C VAL A 399 -1.76 -14.21 4.77
N ALA A 400 -2.41 -13.96 5.91
CA ALA A 400 -3.08 -14.98 6.70
C ALA A 400 -4.55 -14.62 6.91
N LYS A 401 -5.46 -15.52 6.50
CA LYS A 401 -6.89 -15.39 6.75
C LYS A 401 -7.38 -16.29 7.89
N GLY A 402 -8.10 -15.71 8.83
CA GLY A 402 -8.83 -16.40 9.90
C GLY A 402 -10.33 -16.12 9.85
N ILE A 403 -11.12 -16.97 10.50
CA ILE A 403 -12.56 -16.70 10.70
C ILE A 403 -12.80 -15.54 11.68
N ILE A 404 -11.81 -15.28 12.55
CA ILE A 404 -11.70 -14.14 13.46
C ILE A 404 -10.24 -13.71 13.52
N ARG A 405 -9.98 -12.51 14.03
CA ARG A 405 -8.64 -11.91 14.12
C ARG A 405 -7.62 -12.81 14.83
N ASP A 406 -7.96 -13.38 15.98
CA ASP A 406 -7.07 -14.26 16.75
C ASP A 406 -6.56 -15.45 15.93
N VAL A 407 -7.42 -16.00 15.06
CA VAL A 407 -7.06 -17.10 14.16
C VAL A 407 -6.11 -16.60 13.06
N ALA A 408 -6.33 -15.40 12.52
CA ALA A 408 -5.43 -14.79 11.55
C ALA A 408 -4.04 -14.52 12.16
N VAL A 409 -3.98 -13.95 13.37
CA VAL A 409 -2.74 -13.72 14.12
C VAL A 409 -2.00 -15.04 14.38
N ARG A 410 -2.69 -16.06 14.91
CA ARG A 410 -2.09 -17.39 15.15
C ARG A 410 -1.54 -18.03 13.88
N LYS A 411 -2.26 -17.91 12.75
CA LYS A 411 -1.81 -18.41 11.45
C LYS A 411 -0.62 -17.63 10.93
N MET A 412 -0.60 -16.31 11.06
CA MET A 412 0.52 -15.47 10.66
C MET A 412 1.79 -15.83 11.44
N LYS A 413 1.69 -16.03 12.76
CA LYS A 413 2.80 -16.54 13.59
C LYS A 413 3.36 -17.86 13.06
N ALA A 414 2.49 -18.81 12.74
CA ALA A 414 2.90 -20.09 12.17
C ALA A 414 3.53 -19.92 10.78
N ALA A 415 2.99 -19.05 9.92
CA ALA A 415 3.48 -18.79 8.58
C ALA A 415 4.87 -18.11 8.60
N LEU A 416 5.09 -17.11 9.46
CA LEU A 416 6.40 -16.48 9.65
C LEU A 416 7.46 -17.48 10.15
N ASN A 417 7.07 -18.46 10.97
CA ASN A 417 7.94 -19.56 11.40
C ASN A 417 8.18 -20.61 10.30
N GLY A 418 7.24 -20.74 9.37
CA GLY A 418 7.31 -21.62 8.20
C GLY A 418 7.98 -21.00 6.98
N LEU A 419 8.32 -19.70 7.02
CA LEU A 419 9.02 -19.00 5.94
C LEU A 419 10.54 -19.08 6.16
N PHE A 420 11.23 -19.85 5.33
CA PHE A 420 12.68 -20.01 5.36
C PHE A 420 13.30 -19.26 4.18
N ILE A 421 14.15 -18.29 4.48
CA ILE A 421 14.92 -17.51 3.52
C ILE A 421 16.35 -17.50 4.05
N GLU A 422 17.30 -17.97 3.24
CA GLU A 422 18.72 -18.07 3.56
C GLU A 422 19.51 -17.10 2.67
N GLY A 423 20.60 -16.55 3.20
CA GLY A 423 21.51 -15.62 2.49
C GLY A 423 21.02 -14.17 2.44
N LEU A 424 19.72 -13.93 2.53
CA LEU A 424 19.11 -12.60 2.55
C LEU A 424 18.66 -12.23 3.97
N LYS A 425 19.13 -11.06 4.45
CA LYS A 425 18.64 -10.47 5.71
C LYS A 425 17.23 -9.92 5.48
N THR A 426 16.31 -10.20 6.39
CA THR A 426 14.91 -9.77 6.26
C THR A 426 14.33 -9.20 7.55
N ASN A 427 13.29 -8.39 7.43
CA ASN A 427 12.50 -7.86 8.56
C ASN A 427 11.65 -8.94 9.27
N LYS A 428 11.65 -10.20 8.80
CA LYS A 428 10.87 -11.31 9.38
C LYS A 428 11.00 -11.46 10.90
N PRO A 429 12.19 -11.36 11.53
CA PRO A 429 12.31 -11.42 13.00
C PRO A 429 11.55 -10.30 13.72
N LEU A 430 11.58 -9.08 13.18
CA LEU A 430 10.81 -7.95 13.70
C LEU A 430 9.31 -8.23 13.63
N LEU A 431 8.83 -8.71 12.47
CA LEU A 431 7.41 -9.07 12.28
C LEU A 431 6.95 -10.12 13.30
N LYS A 432 7.79 -11.10 13.64
CA LYS A 432 7.48 -12.10 14.67
C LYS A 432 7.30 -11.46 16.05
N VAL A 433 8.19 -10.55 16.44
CA VAL A 433 8.06 -9.81 17.71
C VAL A 433 6.77 -9.02 17.74
N ILE A 434 6.43 -8.31 16.65
CA ILE A 434 5.19 -7.53 16.58
C ILE A 434 3.96 -8.44 16.71
N MET A 435 3.94 -9.59 16.04
CA MET A 435 2.84 -10.56 16.15
C MET A 435 2.67 -11.09 17.58
N ASP A 436 3.74 -11.16 18.37
CA ASP A 436 3.74 -11.59 19.78
C ASP A 436 3.46 -10.46 20.78
N ASN A 437 3.43 -9.20 20.34
CA ASN A 437 3.15 -8.05 21.19
C ASN A 437 1.67 -8.00 21.60
N GLN A 438 1.39 -7.79 22.88
CA GLN A 438 0.01 -7.80 23.41
C GLN A 438 -0.84 -6.63 22.90
N ASN A 439 -0.27 -5.43 22.73
CA ASN A 439 -0.97 -4.28 22.17
C ASN A 439 -1.37 -4.52 20.71
N PHE A 440 -0.51 -5.20 19.92
CA PHE A 440 -0.89 -5.67 18.59
C PHE A 440 -2.01 -6.72 18.65
N ILE A 441 -1.92 -7.73 19.51
CA ILE A 441 -2.94 -8.78 19.67
C ILE A 441 -4.28 -8.21 20.14
N ASP A 442 -4.28 -7.18 20.98
CA ASP A 442 -5.50 -6.51 21.45
C ASP A 442 -6.06 -5.50 20.45
N GLY A 443 -5.35 -5.22 19.34
CA GLY A 443 -5.74 -4.18 18.39
C GLY A 443 -5.54 -2.75 18.90
N LYS A 444 -4.72 -2.54 19.95
CA LYS A 444 -4.46 -1.27 20.62
C LYS A 444 -3.12 -0.67 20.18
N TYR A 445 -3.08 -0.06 19.00
CA TYR A 445 -1.86 0.52 18.43
C TYR A 445 -2.16 1.81 17.65
N SER A 446 -1.16 2.52 17.18
CA SER A 446 -1.32 3.71 16.34
C SER A 446 -0.19 3.74 15.31
N THR A 447 -0.13 4.78 14.47
CA THR A 447 1.01 4.99 13.57
C THR A 447 2.35 5.11 14.30
N ASP A 448 2.33 5.42 15.60
CA ASP A 448 3.52 5.52 16.44
C ASP A 448 3.94 4.19 17.10
N PHE A 449 3.28 3.08 16.78
CA PHE A 449 3.52 1.77 17.43
C PHE A 449 5.00 1.39 17.53
N ILE A 450 5.77 1.47 16.43
CA ILE A 450 7.19 1.10 16.44
C ILE A 450 8.00 1.99 17.40
N LYS A 451 7.67 3.29 17.47
CA LYS A 451 8.35 4.26 18.33
C LYS A 451 7.98 4.06 19.81
N VAL A 452 6.73 3.70 20.10
CA VAL A 452 6.23 3.53 21.47
C VAL A 452 6.65 2.17 22.04
N GLU A 453 6.45 1.10 21.28
CA GLU A 453 6.67 -0.27 21.75
C GLU A 453 8.12 -0.75 21.57
N ASN A 454 8.91 -0.09 20.72
CA ASN A 454 10.30 -0.43 20.40
C ASN A 454 10.56 -1.94 20.15
N PRO A 455 9.75 -2.61 19.30
CA PRO A 455 9.85 -4.06 19.10
C PRO A 455 11.20 -4.50 18.51
N ASN A 456 11.93 -3.60 17.83
CA ASN A 456 13.28 -3.83 17.35
C ASN A 456 14.27 -4.21 18.46
N ASP A 457 14.08 -3.73 19.69
CA ASP A 457 14.98 -4.01 20.82
C ASP A 457 14.80 -5.44 21.36
N LEU A 458 13.68 -6.08 21.03
CA LEU A 458 13.36 -7.46 21.41
C LEU A 458 13.69 -8.47 20.31
N VAL A 459 14.19 -8.00 19.15
CA VAL A 459 14.56 -8.88 18.04
C VAL A 459 15.77 -9.70 18.42
N ASN A 460 15.61 -11.02 18.44
CA ASN A 460 16.72 -11.95 18.48
C ASN A 460 17.02 -12.50 17.08
N THR A 461 18.23 -12.23 16.57
CA THR A 461 18.73 -12.75 15.29
C THR A 461 19.57 -14.01 15.43
N ASP A 462 19.77 -14.53 16.64
CA ASP A 462 20.45 -15.80 16.87
C ASP A 462 19.73 -16.90 16.11
N LEU A 463 20.44 -17.50 15.16
CA LEU A 463 19.94 -18.64 14.43
C LEU A 463 19.79 -19.79 15.43
N ASN A 464 18.55 -20.14 15.75
CA ASN A 464 18.27 -21.36 16.51
C ASN A 464 18.50 -22.58 15.62
N HIS A 465 19.77 -22.95 15.45
CA HIS A 465 20.21 -24.07 14.65
C HIS A 465 19.73 -25.43 15.20
N MET A 466 19.13 -25.50 16.39
CA MET A 466 18.64 -26.77 16.96
C MET A 466 17.72 -27.53 16.02
N ARG A 467 16.83 -26.84 15.29
CA ARG A 467 15.94 -27.52 14.33
C ARG A 467 16.72 -28.09 13.15
N PHE A 468 17.68 -27.33 12.61
CA PHE A 468 18.57 -27.79 11.55
C PHE A 468 19.45 -28.95 12.00
N TYR A 469 20.07 -28.85 13.18
CA TYR A 469 20.85 -29.93 13.77
C TYR A 469 20.01 -31.18 14.03
N LYS A 470 18.77 -31.03 14.49
CA LYS A 470 17.83 -32.16 14.64
C LYS A 470 17.48 -32.79 13.30
N MET A 471 17.25 -31.98 12.26
CA MET A 471 16.99 -32.49 10.90
C MET A 471 18.21 -33.21 10.32
N LEU A 472 19.40 -32.61 10.42
CA LEU A 472 20.67 -33.22 10.00
C LEU A 472 20.93 -34.52 10.77
N ALA A 473 20.78 -34.50 12.09
CA ALA A 473 20.91 -35.69 12.92
C ALA A 473 19.89 -36.77 12.55
N ALA A 474 18.64 -36.42 12.22
CA ALA A 474 17.63 -37.37 11.78
C ALA A 474 17.95 -37.96 10.39
N VAL A 475 18.44 -37.15 9.45
CA VAL A 475 18.89 -37.62 8.13
C VAL A 475 20.08 -38.57 8.26
N GLU A 476 21.06 -38.23 9.10
CA GLU A 476 22.22 -39.08 9.35
C GLU A 476 21.84 -40.36 10.13
N ALA A 477 20.97 -40.28 11.15
CA ALA A 477 20.45 -41.44 11.85
C ALA A 477 19.75 -42.41 10.88
N ARG A 478 18.95 -41.87 9.94
CA ARG A 478 18.30 -42.69 8.90
C ARG A 478 19.31 -43.32 7.94
N ARG A 479 20.38 -42.62 7.56
CA ARG A 479 21.49 -43.18 6.76
C ARG A 479 22.23 -44.29 7.49
N MET A 480 22.32 -44.19 8.82
CA MET A 480 22.93 -45.18 9.70
C MET A 480 22.01 -46.35 10.05
N GLY A 481 20.75 -46.35 9.59
CA GLY A 481 19.78 -47.42 9.87
C GLY A 481 19.23 -47.44 11.31
N MET A 482 19.27 -46.29 11.99
CA MET A 482 18.69 -46.09 13.32
C MET A 482 17.20 -45.74 13.29
#